data_AF-A0A3B0ZAV3-F1
#
_entry.id   AF-A0A3B0ZAV3-F1
#
_cell.length_a   1.000
_cell.length_b   1.000
_cell.length_c   1.000
_cell.angle_alpha   90.00
_cell.angle_beta   90.00
_cell.angle_gamma   90.00
#
_symmetry.space_group_name_H-M   'P 1'
#
loop_
_entity.id
_entity.type
_entity.pdbx_description
1 polymer ?
#
loop_
_entity_poly.entity_id
_entity_poly.type
_entity_poly.pdbx_seq_one_letter_code
_entity_poly.pdbx_strand_id
1 'polypeptide(L)'
;SSITDTDGDTFRSNDIAYKDFSESYDDSDGDGIPDYLDPNNIIFRSPFGKNLPLNALQQLRGQYQSYVMRTDPGLALRLGDIAFAAGSDSARVSVADIANFGDGEGGGVLNAQDILPNSGGYFDFEITNLPIAGSSARVVIPQFEPLPSGARYRKYDPMEGWKNFRENDNNALSSAPGLPGRCPAPGDAAYTPGLTVGDLCVQLIIEDGGPNDTDGIVNHVIEDPGQIGVVESLPVGIVEPPLDTTVNHESQATNSSSESQAANSSGGGIINLAIILGLLLLVWINLRRTRRHADDDTG
;
A
#
# COMPACT_ATOMS: atom_id res chain seq x y z
N SER A 1 -4.55 -22.99 34.32
CA SER A 1 -4.74 -23.52 32.96
C SER A 1 -4.94 -22.33 32.04
N SER A 2 -3.91 -21.95 31.28
CA SER A 2 -4.06 -20.99 30.18
C SER A 2 -4.83 -21.70 29.08
N ILE A 3 -6.03 -21.24 28.81
CA ILE A 3 -6.80 -21.67 27.65
C ILE A 3 -6.31 -20.75 26.54
N THR A 4 -5.38 -21.24 25.72
CA THR A 4 -5.19 -20.69 24.37
C THR A 4 -6.49 -20.93 23.61
N ASP A 5 -7.05 -19.88 23.03
CA ASP A 5 -8.14 -19.96 22.07
C ASP A 5 -7.60 -20.32 20.67
N THR A 6 -8.50 -20.33 19.70
CA THR A 6 -8.29 -20.88 18.36
C THR A 6 -7.45 -19.95 17.47
N ASP A 7 -7.37 -18.67 17.79
CA ASP A 7 -6.60 -17.64 17.07
C ASP A 7 -5.41 -17.06 17.86
N GLY A 8 -5.27 -17.44 19.13
CA GLY A 8 -4.02 -17.31 19.88
C GLY A 8 -3.86 -16.00 20.66
N ASP A 9 -4.95 -15.32 21.00
CA ASP A 9 -4.90 -14.19 21.92
C ASP A 9 -5.11 -14.64 23.39
N THR A 10 -4.74 -13.76 24.33
CA THR A 10 -4.80 -14.08 25.77
C THR A 10 -5.62 -13.03 26.50
N PHE A 11 -6.86 -13.39 26.81
CA PHE A 11 -7.79 -12.61 27.64
C PHE A 11 -7.15 -12.11 28.95
N ARG A 12 -7.39 -10.84 29.28
CA ARG A 12 -7.11 -10.30 30.63
C ARG A 12 -8.26 -10.66 31.58
N SER A 13 -7.90 -10.99 32.82
CA SER A 13 -8.72 -11.67 33.83
C SER A 13 -9.96 -10.91 34.36
N ASN A 14 -10.41 -9.86 33.68
CA ASN A 14 -11.63 -9.11 34.00
C ASN A 14 -12.71 -9.20 32.91
N ASP A 15 -12.49 -9.98 31.85
CA ASP A 15 -13.52 -10.39 30.88
C ASP A 15 -14.39 -11.52 31.46
N ILE A 16 -15.10 -11.22 32.54
CA ILE A 16 -16.12 -12.12 33.07
C ILE A 16 -17.42 -11.92 32.30
N ALA A 17 -17.64 -12.86 31.36
CA ALA A 17 -18.88 -13.22 30.69
C ALA A 17 -19.00 -12.86 29.19
N TYR A 18 -18.14 -13.44 28.36
CA TYR A 18 -18.63 -14.06 27.13
C TYR A 18 -17.69 -15.21 26.74
N LYS A 19 -18.07 -16.44 27.13
CA LYS A 19 -17.44 -17.64 26.58
C LYS A 19 -18.50 -18.36 25.76
N ASP A 20 -18.26 -18.38 24.46
CA ASP A 20 -18.83 -19.24 23.42
C ASP A 20 -20.33 -19.04 23.08
N PHE A 21 -20.59 -18.06 22.20
CA PHE A 21 -21.58 -18.19 21.12
C PHE A 21 -21.32 -17.11 20.05
N SER A 22 -20.66 -17.49 18.96
CA SER A 22 -20.51 -16.69 17.73
C SER A 22 -19.68 -15.40 17.87
N GLU A 23 -18.40 -15.47 17.50
CA GLU A 23 -17.81 -14.36 16.72
C GLU A 23 -18.72 -14.21 15.50
N SER A 24 -19.64 -13.26 15.56
CA SER A 24 -20.53 -13.04 14.44
C SER A 24 -19.70 -12.41 13.33
N TYR A 25 -19.76 -13.00 12.14
CA TYR A 25 -19.31 -12.37 10.89
C TYR A 25 -20.26 -11.25 10.45
N ASP A 26 -21.06 -10.71 11.38
CA ASP A 26 -21.90 -9.56 11.14
C ASP A 26 -21.00 -8.35 10.88
N ASP A 27 -21.37 -7.58 9.86
CA ASP A 27 -20.78 -6.31 9.49
C ASP A 27 -21.94 -5.31 9.51
N SER A 28 -22.12 -4.65 10.64
CA SER A 28 -23.32 -3.86 10.92
C SER A 28 -23.42 -2.59 10.08
N ASP A 29 -22.29 -2.05 9.62
CA ASP A 29 -22.24 -0.81 8.85
C ASP A 29 -21.83 -0.99 7.38
N GLY A 30 -21.46 -2.22 7.01
CA GLY A 30 -21.22 -2.64 5.63
C GLY A 30 -19.87 -2.19 5.10
N ASP A 31 -18.91 -1.88 5.97
CA ASP A 31 -17.59 -1.40 5.59
C ASP A 31 -16.60 -2.54 5.24
N GLY A 32 -17.03 -3.79 5.33
CA GLY A 32 -16.23 -4.98 5.05
C GLY A 32 -15.42 -5.48 6.24
N ILE A 33 -15.44 -4.79 7.38
CA ILE A 33 -14.78 -5.19 8.62
C ILE A 33 -15.83 -5.84 9.54
N PRO A 34 -15.63 -7.10 9.94
CA PRO A 34 -16.56 -7.74 10.88
C PRO A 34 -16.64 -6.98 12.20
N ASP A 35 -17.84 -6.92 12.78
CA ASP A 35 -18.15 -6.19 14.01
C ASP A 35 -17.10 -6.46 15.11
N TYR A 36 -16.63 -7.70 15.29
CA TYR A 36 -15.66 -8.01 16.34
C TYR A 36 -14.26 -7.38 16.14
N LEU A 37 -13.91 -6.97 14.92
CA LEU A 37 -12.69 -6.23 14.54
C LEU A 37 -12.96 -4.75 14.26
N ASP A 38 -14.22 -4.39 14.04
CA ASP A 38 -14.68 -3.07 13.63
C ASP A 38 -14.77 -2.10 14.83
N PRO A 39 -14.22 -0.88 14.71
CA PRO A 39 -14.45 0.19 15.67
C PRO A 39 -15.91 0.56 15.94
N ASN A 40 -16.82 0.23 15.03
CA ASN A 40 -18.23 0.60 15.12
C ASN A 40 -19.05 -0.36 15.97
N ASN A 41 -18.46 -1.47 16.42
CA ASN A 41 -19.16 -2.45 17.22
C ASN A 41 -19.52 -1.97 18.63
N ILE A 42 -20.79 -2.23 18.90
CA ILE A 42 -21.59 -2.07 20.11
C ILE A 42 -20.91 -2.53 21.41
N ILE A 43 -20.04 -3.56 21.39
CA ILE A 43 -19.42 -4.11 22.61
C ILE A 43 -18.20 -3.29 23.08
N PHE A 44 -17.52 -2.59 22.16
CA PHE A 44 -16.50 -1.57 22.46
C PHE A 44 -17.10 -0.17 22.57
N ARG A 45 -18.41 -0.06 22.80
CA ARG A 45 -19.04 1.15 23.31
C ARG A 45 -18.49 1.45 24.70
N SER A 46 -17.32 2.07 24.72
CA SER A 46 -17.08 3.10 25.71
C SER A 46 -18.34 3.97 25.75
N PRO A 47 -18.82 4.41 26.92
CA PRO A 47 -19.87 5.42 27.00
C PRO A 47 -19.49 6.73 26.27
N PHE A 48 -18.25 6.82 25.76
CA PHE A 48 -17.68 7.86 24.89
C PHE A 48 -17.10 7.29 23.57
N GLY A 49 -17.42 6.05 23.23
CA GLY A 49 -16.90 5.29 22.08
C GLY A 49 -17.45 5.85 20.79
N LYS A 50 -16.56 6.43 19.99
CA LYS A 50 -16.90 7.16 18.79
C LYS A 50 -16.79 6.20 17.60
N ASN A 51 -17.93 5.73 17.13
CA ASN A 51 -18.06 5.03 15.87
C ASN A 51 -17.50 5.93 14.74
N LEU A 52 -16.74 5.33 13.82
CA LEU A 52 -16.51 5.89 12.50
C LEU A 52 -17.88 6.06 11.81
N PRO A 53 -18.13 7.22 11.18
CA PRO A 53 -19.31 7.35 10.32
C PRO A 53 -19.08 6.55 9.02
N LEU A 54 -20.17 6.15 8.34
CA LEU A 54 -20.12 5.42 7.06
C LEU A 54 -19.18 6.02 6.02
N ASN A 55 -19.01 7.35 6.01
CA ASN A 55 -18.11 8.04 5.10
C ASN A 55 -16.64 8.04 5.54
N ALA A 56 -16.25 7.12 6.43
CA ALA A 56 -14.91 6.99 6.98
C ALA A 56 -14.50 5.52 7.10
N LEU A 57 -13.23 5.23 6.82
CA LEU A 57 -12.69 3.86 6.87
C LEU A 57 -11.27 3.87 7.44
N GLN A 58 -10.95 2.90 8.28
CA GLN A 58 -9.63 2.82 8.90
C GLN A 58 -8.56 2.29 7.95
N GLN A 59 -7.35 2.86 8.04
CA GLN A 59 -6.19 2.41 7.29
C GLN A 59 -5.31 1.45 8.10
N LEU A 60 -5.51 1.33 9.41
CA LEU A 60 -4.73 0.45 10.27
C LEU A 60 -5.64 -0.14 11.35
N ARG A 61 -5.43 -1.42 11.65
CA ARG A 61 -6.06 -2.11 12.77
C ARG A 61 -5.94 -1.30 14.07
N GLY A 62 -7.06 -1.11 14.75
CA GLY A 62 -7.09 -0.44 16.06
C GLY A 62 -6.88 1.07 16.02
N GLN A 63 -6.74 1.69 14.83
CA GLN A 63 -6.49 3.13 14.68
C GLN A 63 -7.73 3.86 14.16
N TYR A 64 -8.59 4.29 15.07
CA TYR A 64 -9.92 4.83 14.74
C TYR A 64 -10.02 6.36 14.88
N GLN A 65 -8.96 7.00 15.38
CA GLN A 65 -8.89 8.45 15.58
C GLN A 65 -7.78 9.12 14.74
N SER A 66 -6.96 8.31 14.08
CA SER A 66 -5.88 8.69 13.20
C SER A 66 -5.73 7.64 12.12
N TYR A 67 -5.25 8.04 10.94
CA TYR A 67 -5.14 7.15 9.77
C TYR A 67 -6.51 6.59 9.38
N VAL A 68 -7.46 7.51 9.25
CA VAL A 68 -8.84 7.24 8.84
C VAL A 68 -9.07 8.00 7.54
N MET A 69 -9.41 7.27 6.48
CA MET A 69 -9.81 7.83 5.19
C MET A 69 -11.20 8.43 5.32
N ARG A 70 -11.49 9.47 4.53
CA ARG A 70 -12.80 10.12 4.57
C ARG A 70 -13.28 10.52 3.19
N THR A 71 -14.54 10.24 2.92
CA THR A 71 -15.26 10.72 1.74
C THR A 71 -16.30 11.79 2.13
N ASP A 72 -16.95 12.38 1.13
CA ASP A 72 -17.99 13.37 1.34
C ASP A 72 -19.16 12.82 2.19
N PRO A 73 -19.80 13.64 3.04
CA PRO A 73 -20.98 13.23 3.78
C PRO A 73 -22.10 12.75 2.84
N GLY A 74 -22.71 11.61 3.16
CA GLY A 74 -23.76 10.97 2.34
C GLY A 74 -23.25 9.86 1.43
N LEU A 75 -21.93 9.75 1.24
CA LEU A 75 -21.29 8.58 0.63
C LEU A 75 -20.85 7.60 1.73
N ALA A 76 -20.44 6.40 1.33
CA ALA A 76 -19.84 5.42 2.24
C ALA A 76 -18.47 4.96 1.74
N LEU A 77 -17.61 4.55 2.67
CA LEU A 77 -16.34 3.88 2.38
C LEU A 77 -16.42 2.44 2.91
N ARG A 78 -15.86 1.50 2.15
CA ARG A 78 -15.67 0.11 2.57
C ARG A 78 -14.33 -0.43 2.06
N LEU A 79 -13.89 -1.56 2.60
CA LEU A 79 -12.74 -2.30 2.06
C LEU A 79 -12.95 -2.58 0.57
N GLY A 80 -11.90 -2.41 -0.22
CA GLY A 80 -11.90 -2.86 -1.60
C GLY A 80 -11.70 -4.36 -1.69
N ASP A 81 -11.85 -4.91 -2.89
CA ASP A 81 -11.82 -6.35 -3.14
C ASP A 81 -10.53 -7.03 -2.67
N ILE A 82 -9.37 -6.37 -2.81
CA ILE A 82 -8.08 -6.94 -2.42
C ILE A 82 -7.99 -7.02 -0.89
N ALA A 83 -8.33 -5.93 -0.20
CA ALA A 83 -8.33 -5.86 1.26
C ALA A 83 -9.34 -6.85 1.85
N PHE A 84 -10.54 -6.92 1.27
CA PHE A 84 -11.60 -7.82 1.70
C PHE A 84 -11.22 -9.29 1.50
N ALA A 85 -10.75 -9.66 0.29
CA ALA A 85 -10.33 -11.04 -0.01
C ALA A 85 -9.12 -11.49 0.82
N ALA A 86 -8.23 -10.57 1.20
CA ALA A 86 -7.12 -10.85 2.11
C ALA A 86 -7.56 -11.08 3.57
N GLY A 87 -8.84 -10.85 3.90
CA GLY A 87 -9.32 -10.86 5.29
C GLY A 87 -8.71 -9.73 6.12
N SER A 88 -8.39 -8.61 5.48
CA SER A 88 -7.86 -7.43 6.16
C SER A 88 -8.94 -6.79 7.04
N ASP A 89 -8.53 -6.21 8.15
CA ASP A 89 -9.39 -5.38 9.00
C ASP A 89 -9.13 -3.89 8.76
N SER A 90 -8.53 -3.52 7.63
CA SER A 90 -8.28 -2.13 7.27
C SER A 90 -8.04 -1.99 5.77
N ALA A 91 -8.20 -0.77 5.26
CA ALA A 91 -7.97 -0.49 3.85
C ALA A 91 -6.49 -0.59 3.43
N ARG A 92 -5.55 -0.70 4.37
CA ARG A 92 -4.14 -0.89 4.01
C ARG A 92 -3.95 -2.32 3.54
N VAL A 93 -3.33 -2.45 2.36
CA VAL A 93 -2.88 -3.73 1.82
C VAL A 93 -1.37 -3.77 1.70
N SER A 94 -0.82 -4.96 1.60
CA SER A 94 0.58 -5.20 1.26
C SER A 94 0.71 -5.60 -0.21
N VAL A 95 1.94 -5.52 -0.74
CA VAL A 95 2.22 -6.08 -2.08
C VAL A 95 1.93 -7.58 -2.17
N ALA A 96 2.00 -8.31 -1.05
CA ALA A 96 1.65 -9.72 -1.01
C ALA A 96 0.14 -9.93 -1.13
N ASP A 97 -0.68 -9.05 -0.53
CA ASP A 97 -2.13 -9.11 -0.65
C ASP A 97 -2.55 -8.84 -2.10
N ILE A 98 -1.97 -7.82 -2.74
CA ILE A 98 -2.17 -7.56 -4.18
C ILE A 98 -1.70 -8.76 -5.01
N ALA A 99 -0.57 -9.39 -4.69
CA ALA A 99 -0.10 -10.57 -5.43
C ALA A 99 -1.02 -11.79 -5.30
N ASN A 100 -1.71 -11.95 -4.16
CA ASN A 100 -2.56 -13.09 -3.89
C ASN A 100 -4.03 -12.88 -4.29
N PHE A 101 -4.50 -11.64 -4.32
CA PHE A 101 -5.92 -11.28 -4.45
C PHE A 101 -6.22 -10.14 -5.43
N GLY A 102 -5.20 -9.62 -6.13
CA GLY A 102 -5.30 -8.43 -6.98
C GLY A 102 -5.88 -8.65 -8.38
N ASP A 103 -6.56 -9.76 -8.67
CA ASP A 103 -7.22 -9.96 -9.97
C ASP A 103 -8.64 -9.35 -10.08
N GLY A 104 -9.15 -8.79 -8.96
CA GLY A 104 -10.51 -8.23 -8.84
C GLY A 104 -11.57 -9.26 -8.42
N GLU A 105 -11.21 -10.54 -8.32
CA GLU A 105 -12.13 -11.64 -7.99
C GLU A 105 -11.56 -12.53 -6.87
N GLY A 106 -10.58 -12.01 -6.11
CA GLY A 106 -9.92 -12.70 -5.00
C GLY A 106 -8.87 -13.74 -5.43
N GLY A 107 -8.35 -13.66 -6.65
CA GLY A 107 -7.28 -14.48 -7.18
C GLY A 107 -5.96 -13.73 -7.37
N GLY A 108 -4.89 -14.49 -7.59
CA GLY A 108 -3.53 -13.98 -7.60
C GLY A 108 -3.07 -13.41 -8.95
N VAL A 109 -2.12 -12.48 -8.88
CA VAL A 109 -1.54 -11.80 -10.05
C VAL A 109 -0.01 -11.75 -10.02
N LEU A 110 0.60 -11.41 -11.16
CA LEU A 110 2.06 -11.28 -11.31
C LEU A 110 2.54 -9.83 -11.40
N ASN A 111 1.62 -8.86 -11.50
CA ASN A 111 1.87 -7.42 -11.67
C ASN A 111 1.63 -6.61 -10.37
N ALA A 112 1.65 -7.27 -9.21
CA ALA A 112 1.39 -6.62 -7.92
C ALA A 112 2.38 -5.50 -7.56
N GLN A 113 3.63 -5.60 -8.01
CA GLN A 113 4.67 -4.63 -7.71
C GLN A 113 4.77 -3.56 -8.81
N ASP A 114 4.64 -2.28 -8.43
CA ASP A 114 4.88 -1.14 -9.33
C ASP A 114 6.37 -0.97 -9.63
N ILE A 115 6.67 -0.35 -10.77
CA ILE A 115 8.02 0.08 -11.15
C ILE A 115 8.50 1.28 -10.31
N LEU A 116 7.58 2.09 -9.78
CA LEU A 116 7.89 3.19 -8.88
C LEU A 116 7.89 2.67 -7.44
N PRO A 117 8.98 2.88 -6.66
CA PRO A 117 9.02 2.52 -5.25
C PRO A 117 7.86 3.14 -4.48
N ASN A 118 7.24 2.36 -3.61
CA ASN A 118 6.18 2.83 -2.72
C ASN A 118 6.72 3.76 -1.62
N SER A 119 5.97 4.81 -1.33
CA SER A 119 6.09 5.64 -0.14
C SER A 119 4.70 5.80 0.47
N GLY A 120 4.57 5.73 1.78
CA GLY A 120 3.28 5.99 2.45
C GLY A 120 2.24 4.86 2.41
N GLY A 121 2.54 3.71 1.79
CA GLY A 121 1.70 2.48 1.82
C GLY A 121 0.84 2.25 0.57
N TYR A 122 0.21 1.08 0.51
CA TYR A 122 -0.83 0.73 -0.46
C TYR A 122 -2.18 0.74 0.24
N PHE A 123 -3.19 1.29 -0.43
CA PHE A 123 -4.55 1.35 0.09
C PHE A 123 -5.48 0.75 -0.95
N ASP A 124 -6.51 0.06 -0.47
CA ASP A 124 -7.55 -0.54 -1.28
C ASP A 124 -8.90 -0.32 -0.59
N PHE A 125 -9.77 0.41 -1.27
CA PHE A 125 -11.07 0.84 -0.75
C PHE A 125 -12.03 1.12 -1.89
N GLU A 126 -13.31 1.16 -1.52
CA GLU A 126 -14.38 1.59 -2.40
C GLU A 126 -15.13 2.79 -1.84
N ILE A 127 -15.55 3.69 -2.72
CA ILE A 127 -16.52 4.74 -2.41
C ILE A 127 -17.87 4.28 -2.97
N THR A 128 -18.86 4.12 -2.12
CA THR A 128 -20.20 3.66 -2.51
C THR A 128 -21.27 4.71 -2.23
N ASN A 129 -22.51 4.40 -2.63
CA ASN A 129 -23.69 5.25 -2.45
C ASN A 129 -23.59 6.60 -3.18
N LEU A 130 -22.92 6.63 -4.35
CA LEU A 130 -22.96 7.82 -5.19
C LEU A 130 -24.40 8.10 -5.61
N PRO A 131 -24.92 9.33 -5.42
CA PRO A 131 -26.31 9.65 -5.70
C PRO A 131 -26.65 9.60 -7.19
N ILE A 132 -25.64 9.77 -8.05
CA ILE A 132 -25.74 9.75 -9.50
C ILE A 132 -24.62 8.87 -10.03
N ALA A 133 -24.96 7.81 -10.79
CA ALA A 133 -23.96 6.99 -11.44
C ALA A 133 -23.15 7.84 -12.42
N GLY A 134 -21.83 7.66 -12.41
CA GLY A 134 -20.90 8.43 -13.26
C GLY A 134 -20.58 9.82 -12.72
N SER A 135 -20.98 10.14 -11.48
CA SER A 135 -20.55 11.36 -10.82
C SER A 135 -19.20 11.16 -10.14
N SER A 136 -18.51 12.27 -9.86
CA SER A 136 -17.24 12.21 -9.13
C SER A 136 -17.44 12.29 -7.62
N ALA A 137 -16.61 11.56 -6.87
CA ALA A 137 -16.52 11.61 -5.42
C ALA A 137 -15.14 12.08 -4.96
N ARG A 138 -15.09 12.70 -3.77
CA ARG A 138 -13.83 13.04 -3.10
C ARG A 138 -13.47 12.01 -2.05
N VAL A 139 -12.20 11.65 -1.98
CA VAL A 139 -11.65 10.87 -0.87
C VAL A 139 -10.35 11.50 -0.37
N VAL A 140 -10.22 11.57 0.94
CA VAL A 140 -9.04 12.02 1.66
C VAL A 140 -8.34 10.81 2.25
N ILE A 141 -7.05 10.67 1.94
CA ILE A 141 -6.19 9.56 2.33
C ILE A 141 -5.01 10.12 3.13
N PRO A 142 -5.00 9.96 4.47
CA PRO A 142 -3.80 10.21 5.26
C PRO A 142 -2.64 9.33 4.79
N GLN A 143 -1.46 9.92 4.65
CA GLN A 143 -0.23 9.21 4.27
C GLN A 143 0.54 8.79 5.53
N PHE A 144 1.17 7.61 5.51
CA PHE A 144 2.03 7.16 6.61
C PHE A 144 3.37 7.90 6.65
N GLU A 145 3.78 8.50 5.55
CA GLU A 145 5.00 9.27 5.39
C GLU A 145 4.70 10.60 4.67
N PRO A 146 5.46 11.67 4.95
CA PRO A 146 5.35 12.91 4.18
C PRO A 146 5.63 12.66 2.70
N LEU A 147 4.86 13.30 1.82
CA LEU A 147 5.02 13.14 0.38
C LEU A 147 6.47 13.47 -0.05
N PRO A 148 7.18 12.56 -0.72
CA PRO A 148 8.55 12.79 -1.15
C PRO A 148 8.60 13.69 -2.39
N SER A 149 9.80 14.20 -2.70
CA SER A 149 10.04 14.85 -3.99
C SER A 149 9.82 13.85 -5.13
N GLY A 150 9.15 14.27 -6.20
CA GLY A 150 8.83 13.38 -7.32
C GLY A 150 7.68 12.40 -7.05
N ALA A 151 6.89 12.61 -5.99
CA ALA A 151 5.69 11.81 -5.72
C ALA A 151 4.74 11.76 -6.92
N ARG A 152 4.16 10.59 -7.16
CA ARG A 152 3.11 10.32 -8.15
C ARG A 152 2.03 9.49 -7.49
N TYR A 153 0.78 9.87 -7.66
CA TYR A 153 -0.31 8.96 -7.31
C TYR A 153 -0.43 7.88 -8.37
N ARG A 154 -0.43 6.62 -7.94
CA ARG A 154 -0.38 5.44 -8.78
C ARG A 154 -1.63 4.61 -8.50
N LYS A 155 -2.31 4.23 -9.57
CA LYS A 155 -3.53 3.42 -9.57
C LYS A 155 -3.16 2.01 -10.00
N TYR A 156 -3.66 1.01 -9.30
CA TYR A 156 -3.56 -0.37 -9.73
C TYR A 156 -4.78 -0.75 -10.55
N ASP A 157 -4.57 -1.59 -11.55
CA ASP A 157 -5.58 -2.15 -12.43
C ASP A 157 -5.19 -3.63 -12.67
N PRO A 158 -6.09 -4.60 -12.46
CA PRO A 158 -5.76 -6.01 -12.64
C PRO A 158 -5.22 -6.34 -14.04
N MET A 159 -5.76 -5.68 -15.08
CA MET A 159 -5.44 -5.95 -16.49
C MET A 159 -4.25 -5.12 -16.98
N GLU A 160 -4.19 -3.84 -16.65
CA GLU A 160 -3.16 -2.91 -17.12
C GLU A 160 -1.94 -2.81 -16.19
N GLY A 161 -2.09 -3.27 -14.94
CA GLY A 161 -1.12 -3.03 -13.87
C GLY A 161 -1.09 -1.58 -13.41
N TRP A 162 0.03 -1.19 -12.81
CA TRP A 162 0.17 0.14 -12.21
C TRP A 162 0.27 1.26 -13.26
N LYS A 163 -0.63 2.24 -13.16
CA LYS A 163 -0.71 3.42 -14.02
C LYS A 163 -0.70 4.73 -13.22
N ASN A 164 -0.34 5.84 -13.88
CA ASN A 164 -0.44 7.15 -13.25
C ASN A 164 -1.91 7.52 -13.12
N PHE A 165 -2.25 8.19 -12.02
CA PHE A 165 -3.52 8.91 -11.91
C PHE A 165 -3.69 9.87 -13.10
N ARG A 166 -4.85 9.84 -13.75
CA ARG A 166 -5.17 10.67 -14.91
C ARG A 166 -6.06 11.83 -14.49
N GLU A 167 -5.52 13.05 -14.47
CA GLU A 167 -6.30 14.26 -14.19
C GLU A 167 -7.07 14.73 -15.43
N ASN A 168 -8.33 15.14 -15.24
CA ASN A 168 -9.21 15.75 -16.24
C ASN A 168 -10.31 16.58 -15.54
N ASP A 169 -11.36 16.98 -16.25
CA ASP A 169 -12.44 17.81 -15.68
C ASP A 169 -13.20 17.14 -14.51
N ASN A 170 -13.20 15.81 -14.46
CA ASN A 170 -13.92 15.00 -13.46
C ASN A 170 -12.97 14.24 -12.50
N ASN A 171 -11.66 14.37 -12.68
CA ASN A 171 -10.63 13.66 -11.91
C ASN A 171 -9.51 14.62 -11.52
N ALA A 172 -9.21 14.76 -10.24
CA ALA A 172 -8.20 15.72 -9.78
C ALA A 172 -7.41 15.21 -8.58
N LEU A 173 -6.16 15.65 -8.49
CA LEU A 173 -5.23 15.31 -7.43
C LEU A 173 -4.81 16.57 -6.66
N SER A 174 -4.86 16.51 -5.33
CA SER A 174 -4.46 17.61 -4.46
C SER A 174 -3.85 17.11 -3.15
N SER A 175 -3.06 17.95 -2.48
CA SER A 175 -2.46 17.63 -1.18
C SER A 175 -2.59 18.78 -0.19
N ALA A 176 -2.52 18.44 1.10
CA ALA A 176 -2.49 19.40 2.20
C ALA A 176 -1.48 18.99 3.28
N PRO A 177 -0.91 19.95 4.05
CA PRO A 177 0.09 19.67 5.07
C PRO A 177 -0.37 18.64 6.10
N GLY A 178 -1.57 18.81 6.65
CA GLY A 178 -2.14 17.92 7.65
C GLY A 178 -1.29 17.77 8.92
N LEU A 179 -1.67 16.79 9.76
CA LEU A 179 -0.84 16.23 10.83
C LEU A 179 -0.74 14.71 10.60
N PRO A 180 0.24 14.02 11.20
CA PRO A 180 0.34 12.56 11.07
C PRO A 180 -0.99 11.85 11.40
N GLY A 181 -1.56 11.17 10.40
CA GLY A 181 -2.84 10.48 10.48
C GLY A 181 -4.07 11.37 10.63
N ARG A 182 -3.97 12.70 10.52
CA ARG A 182 -5.10 13.63 10.66
C ARG A 182 -5.11 14.66 9.53
N CYS A 183 -6.12 14.52 8.66
CA CYS A 183 -6.28 15.38 7.51
C CYS A 183 -7.43 16.38 7.65
N PRO A 184 -7.34 17.55 6.98
CA PRO A 184 -8.50 18.40 6.74
C PRO A 184 -9.64 17.63 6.08
N ALA A 185 -10.87 18.09 6.27
CA ALA A 185 -12.05 17.44 5.71
C ALA A 185 -12.03 17.45 4.16
N PRO A 186 -12.70 16.51 3.48
CA PRO A 186 -12.84 16.55 2.03
C PRO A 186 -13.37 17.91 1.55
N GLY A 187 -12.67 18.51 0.57
CA GLY A 187 -12.98 19.81 0.01
C GLY A 187 -12.46 21.02 0.80
N ASP A 188 -11.70 20.82 1.88
CA ASP A 188 -11.13 21.93 2.65
C ASP A 188 -10.18 22.78 1.79
N ALA A 189 -10.17 24.10 2.04
CA ALA A 189 -9.33 25.05 1.30
C ALA A 189 -7.82 24.86 1.52
N ALA A 190 -7.42 24.05 2.52
CA ALA A 190 -6.04 23.64 2.72
C ALA A 190 -5.49 22.73 1.60
N TYR A 191 -6.37 22.05 0.84
CA TYR A 191 -5.94 21.25 -0.29
C TYR A 191 -5.56 22.14 -1.47
N THR A 192 -4.33 21.97 -1.93
CA THR A 192 -3.80 22.66 -3.11
C THR A 192 -3.57 21.67 -4.24
N PRO A 193 -3.82 22.04 -5.52
CA PRO A 193 -3.63 21.12 -6.65
C PRO A 193 -2.21 20.54 -6.72
N GLY A 194 -2.12 19.25 -7.07
CA GLY A 194 -0.87 18.49 -7.14
C GLY A 194 -0.44 17.86 -5.81
N LEU A 195 0.73 17.23 -5.82
CA LEU A 195 1.35 16.58 -4.66
C LEU A 195 2.54 17.42 -4.18
N THR A 196 2.33 18.18 -3.11
CA THR A 196 3.35 19.04 -2.51
C THR A 196 4.24 18.25 -1.57
N VAL A 197 5.56 18.46 -1.68
CA VAL A 197 6.55 17.78 -0.84
C VAL A 197 6.34 18.13 0.64
N GLY A 198 6.31 17.10 1.49
CA GLY A 198 6.15 17.23 2.94
C GLY A 198 4.70 17.20 3.42
N ASP A 199 3.72 17.29 2.53
CA ASP A 199 2.31 17.13 2.88
C ASP A 199 2.02 15.70 3.35
N LEU A 200 1.05 15.55 4.26
CA LEU A 200 0.66 14.25 4.83
C LEU A 200 -0.73 13.79 4.40
N CYS A 201 -1.42 14.59 3.59
CA CYS A 201 -2.79 14.33 3.20
C CYS A 201 -2.92 14.43 1.69
N VAL A 202 -3.43 13.37 1.08
CA VAL A 202 -3.79 13.35 -0.33
C VAL A 202 -5.30 13.40 -0.43
N GLN A 203 -5.81 14.22 -1.34
CA GLN A 203 -7.21 14.22 -1.73
C GLN A 203 -7.32 13.92 -3.22
N LEU A 204 -8.16 12.94 -3.52
CA LEU A 204 -8.53 12.57 -4.87
C LEU A 204 -9.96 13.02 -5.14
N ILE A 205 -10.22 13.42 -6.38
CA ILE A 205 -11.54 13.45 -6.99
C ILE A 205 -11.52 12.37 -8.07
N ILE A 206 -12.42 11.40 -8.00
CA ILE A 206 -12.49 10.26 -8.94
C ILE A 206 -13.89 10.16 -9.49
N GLU A 207 -14.00 9.96 -10.80
CA GLU A 207 -15.25 9.73 -11.53
C GLU A 207 -15.60 8.23 -11.56
N ASP A 208 -16.83 7.88 -11.17
CA ASP A 208 -17.42 6.54 -11.33
C ASP A 208 -17.48 6.14 -12.81
N GLY A 209 -16.92 4.99 -13.15
CA GLY A 209 -16.68 4.53 -14.52
C GLY A 209 -15.62 5.31 -15.30
N GLY A 210 -14.89 6.20 -14.62
CA GLY A 210 -13.84 7.03 -15.19
C GLY A 210 -12.49 6.32 -15.34
N PRO A 211 -11.46 7.01 -15.85
CA PRO A 211 -10.13 6.43 -16.07
C PRO A 211 -9.35 6.05 -14.80
N ASN A 212 -9.80 6.52 -13.62
CA ASN A 212 -9.21 6.20 -12.32
C ASN A 212 -10.16 5.36 -11.45
N ASP A 213 -11.25 4.88 -12.03
CA ASP A 213 -12.07 3.82 -11.45
C ASP A 213 -11.56 2.47 -11.95
N THR A 214 -11.44 1.48 -11.08
CA THR A 214 -10.66 0.28 -11.38
C THR A 214 -11.38 -0.66 -12.34
N ASP A 215 -12.68 -0.85 -12.16
CA ASP A 215 -13.53 -1.62 -13.07
C ASP A 215 -13.91 -0.84 -14.34
N GLY A 216 -13.85 0.50 -14.27
CA GLY A 216 -14.27 1.42 -15.34
C GLY A 216 -15.76 1.33 -15.66
N ILE A 217 -16.60 0.86 -14.73
CA ILE A 217 -18.04 0.68 -14.93
C ILE A 217 -18.81 1.78 -14.20
N VAL A 218 -19.75 2.40 -14.90
CA VAL A 218 -20.69 3.36 -14.28
C VAL A 218 -21.72 2.61 -13.44
N ASN A 219 -21.50 2.49 -12.13
CA ASN A 219 -22.29 1.60 -11.25
C ASN A 219 -22.60 2.15 -9.84
N HIS A 220 -22.39 3.45 -9.58
CA HIS A 220 -22.52 4.10 -8.27
C HIS A 220 -21.43 3.74 -7.24
N VAL A 221 -20.38 3.06 -7.67
CA VAL A 221 -19.22 2.67 -6.88
C VAL A 221 -17.97 3.19 -7.58
N ILE A 222 -16.95 3.53 -6.80
CA ILE A 222 -15.60 3.81 -7.29
C ILE A 222 -14.66 2.87 -6.55
N GLU A 223 -13.90 2.08 -7.30
CA GLU A 223 -12.87 1.17 -6.79
C GLU A 223 -11.48 1.82 -6.85
N ASP A 224 -10.78 1.88 -5.72
CA ASP A 224 -9.47 2.52 -5.64
C ASP A 224 -8.39 1.78 -4.83
N PRO A 225 -7.77 0.76 -5.46
CA PRO A 225 -6.45 0.32 -5.07
C PRO A 225 -5.39 1.29 -5.62
N GLY A 226 -4.63 1.90 -4.72
CA GLY A 226 -3.71 2.98 -5.05
C GLY A 226 -2.53 3.12 -4.09
N GLN A 227 -1.51 3.88 -4.51
CA GLN A 227 -0.30 4.14 -3.73
C GLN A 227 0.42 5.43 -4.17
N ILE A 228 1.36 5.92 -3.35
CA ILE A 228 2.30 6.98 -3.76
C ILE A 228 3.60 6.36 -4.27
N GLY A 229 3.83 6.45 -5.57
CA GLY A 229 5.08 6.07 -6.21
C GLY A 229 6.09 7.22 -6.22
N VAL A 230 7.37 6.91 -6.07
CA VAL A 230 8.46 7.91 -6.09
C VAL A 230 9.23 7.84 -7.40
N VAL A 231 9.28 8.96 -8.13
CA VAL A 231 10.25 9.13 -9.22
C VAL A 231 11.55 9.65 -8.62
N GLU A 232 12.55 8.79 -8.49
CA GLU A 232 13.89 9.22 -8.08
C GLU A 232 14.41 10.24 -9.09
N SER A 233 14.65 11.47 -8.63
CA SER A 233 15.45 12.40 -9.42
C SER A 233 16.90 11.97 -9.31
N LEU A 234 17.51 11.61 -10.45
CA LEU A 234 18.96 11.45 -10.49
C LEU A 234 19.58 12.77 -9.98
N PRO A 235 20.57 12.73 -9.07
CA PRO A 235 21.24 13.95 -8.64
C PRO A 235 21.77 14.65 -9.89
N VAL A 236 21.35 15.89 -10.10
CA VAL A 236 21.87 16.76 -11.17
C VAL A 236 23.38 16.71 -11.04
N GLY A 237 24.03 16.09 -12.03
CA GLY A 237 25.48 15.90 -12.03
C GLY A 237 26.13 17.22 -11.69
N ILE A 238 26.98 17.21 -10.66
CA ILE A 238 27.81 18.34 -10.32
C ILE A 238 28.59 18.66 -11.60
N VAL A 239 28.24 19.76 -12.26
CA VAL A 239 29.06 20.28 -13.35
C VAL A 239 30.34 20.70 -12.66
N GLU A 240 31.37 19.86 -12.75
CA GLU A 240 32.70 20.19 -12.26
C GLU A 240 33.10 21.50 -12.95
N PRO A 241 33.37 22.59 -12.19
CA PRO A 241 33.79 23.84 -12.80
C PRO A 241 35.08 23.59 -13.59
N PRO A 242 35.27 24.24 -14.76
CA PRO A 242 36.45 24.00 -15.57
C PRO A 242 37.70 24.33 -14.74
N LEU A 243 38.62 23.37 -14.70
CA LEU A 243 39.90 23.46 -14.03
C LEU A 243 40.71 24.62 -14.63
N ASP A 244 40.81 25.75 -13.92
CA ASP A 244 41.70 26.85 -14.29
C ASP A 244 43.13 26.51 -13.87
N THR A 245 43.93 26.03 -14.82
CA THR A 245 45.37 25.81 -14.62
C THR A 245 46.16 27.00 -15.13
N THR A 246 46.33 28.04 -14.31
CA THR A 246 47.49 28.94 -14.44
C THR A 246 48.62 28.46 -13.54
N VAL A 247 49.64 27.92 -14.20
CA VAL A 247 50.91 27.44 -13.63
C VAL A 247 51.71 28.62 -13.08
N ASN A 248 52.05 28.58 -11.79
CA ASN A 248 53.17 29.34 -11.23
C ASN A 248 54.21 28.35 -10.69
N HIS A 249 55.37 28.33 -11.36
CA HIS A 249 56.61 27.73 -10.89
C HIS A 249 57.17 28.58 -9.74
N GLU A 250 57.29 28.02 -8.53
CA GLU A 250 58.56 28.11 -7.79
C GLU A 250 58.66 27.05 -6.70
N SER A 251 59.86 26.51 -6.59
CA SER A 251 60.26 25.28 -5.93
C SER A 251 60.41 25.46 -4.41
N GLN A 252 60.00 24.47 -3.61
CA GLN A 252 60.82 23.97 -2.50
C GLN A 252 60.33 22.61 -1.99
N ALA A 253 61.30 21.73 -1.81
CA ALA A 253 61.16 20.30 -1.53
C ALA A 253 60.88 20.01 -0.06
N THR A 254 60.03 19.02 0.20
CA THR A 254 60.17 18.10 1.34
C THR A 254 59.58 16.72 0.98
N ASN A 255 60.37 15.68 1.27
CA ASN A 255 60.07 14.28 1.03
C ASN A 255 58.96 13.75 1.97
N SER A 256 58.04 12.95 1.44
CA SER A 256 57.61 11.72 2.11
C SER A 256 57.01 10.74 1.10
N SER A 257 57.57 9.54 1.09
CA SER A 257 57.24 8.36 0.29
C SER A 257 55.76 7.94 0.35
N SER A 258 55.15 7.71 -0.81
CA SER A 258 54.05 6.77 -0.96
C SER A 258 54.42 5.75 -2.03
N GLU A 259 54.55 4.49 -1.61
CA GLU A 259 54.67 3.34 -2.51
C GLU A 259 53.31 3.11 -3.19
N SER A 260 53.33 3.12 -4.51
CA SER A 260 52.26 2.64 -5.36
C SER A 260 52.27 1.12 -5.39
N GLN A 261 51.18 0.48 -4.95
CA GLN A 261 50.86 -0.87 -5.41
C GLN A 261 49.48 -0.86 -6.07
N ALA A 262 49.52 -1.07 -7.39
CA ALA A 262 48.39 -1.41 -8.21
C ALA A 262 47.85 -2.78 -7.80
N ALA A 263 46.55 -2.85 -7.50
CA ALA A 263 45.84 -4.11 -7.35
C ALA A 263 44.86 -4.26 -8.50
N ASN A 264 45.25 -5.08 -9.49
CA ASN A 264 44.32 -5.78 -10.36
C ASN A 264 43.42 -6.66 -9.49
N SER A 265 42.10 -6.47 -9.58
CA SER A 265 41.13 -7.41 -8.99
C SER A 265 40.34 -8.09 -10.10
N SER A 266 40.61 -9.39 -10.28
CA SER A 266 39.84 -10.28 -11.14
C SER A 266 38.57 -10.69 -10.42
N GLY A 267 37.40 -10.36 -10.98
CA GLY A 267 36.11 -10.80 -10.48
C GLY A 267 35.87 -12.29 -10.75
N GLY A 268 36.37 -13.15 -9.86
CA GLY A 268 35.97 -14.55 -9.77
C GLY A 268 34.65 -14.67 -9.01
N GLY A 269 33.57 -15.03 -9.73
CA GLY A 269 32.27 -15.28 -9.13
C GLY A 269 32.28 -16.54 -8.26
N ILE A 270 32.11 -16.36 -6.95
CA ILE A 270 31.80 -17.45 -6.03
C ILE A 270 30.28 -17.66 -6.04
N ILE A 271 29.84 -18.71 -6.74
CA ILE A 271 28.46 -19.18 -6.71
C ILE A 271 28.17 -19.75 -5.31
N ASN A 272 27.16 -19.19 -4.65
CA ASN A 272 26.76 -19.58 -3.30
C ASN A 272 26.29 -21.04 -3.28
N LEU A 273 26.95 -21.89 -2.50
CA LEU A 273 26.65 -23.34 -2.38
C LEU A 273 25.19 -23.62 -1.99
N ALA A 274 24.53 -22.68 -1.32
CA ALA A 274 23.09 -22.77 -1.00
C ALA A 274 22.21 -22.77 -2.25
N ILE A 275 22.59 -22.05 -3.30
CA ILE A 275 21.86 -21.98 -4.57
C ILE A 275 22.01 -23.30 -5.34
N ILE A 276 23.20 -23.90 -5.33
CA ILE A 276 23.45 -25.20 -5.96
C ILE A 276 22.66 -26.31 -5.25
N LEU A 277 22.65 -26.31 -3.90
CA LEU A 277 21.86 -27.26 -3.12
C LEU A 277 20.35 -27.09 -3.33
N GLY A 278 19.86 -25.85 -3.44
CA GLY A 278 18.45 -25.58 -3.74
C GLY A 278 18.02 -26.08 -5.12
N LEU A 279 18.86 -25.88 -6.15
CA LEU A 279 18.59 -26.38 -7.50
C LEU A 279 18.62 -27.92 -7.56
N LEU A 280 19.53 -28.57 -6.84
CA LEU A 280 19.55 -30.04 -6.75
C LEU A 280 18.33 -30.60 -6.03
N LEU A 281 17.81 -29.90 -5.00
CA LEU A 281 16.59 -30.29 -4.31
C LEU A 281 15.36 -30.19 -5.23
N LEU A 282 15.26 -29.12 -6.02
CA LEU A 282 14.18 -28.92 -7.00
C LEU A 282 14.21 -29.97 -8.11
N VAL A 283 15.40 -30.32 -8.62
CA VAL A 283 15.57 -31.40 -9.60
C VAL A 283 15.17 -32.75 -9.00
N TRP A 284 15.52 -33.02 -7.73
CA TRP A 284 15.12 -34.25 -7.04
C TRP A 284 13.62 -34.34 -6.78
N ILE A 285 12.96 -33.23 -6.42
CA ILE A 285 11.50 -33.16 -6.23
C ILE A 285 10.79 -33.44 -7.57
N ASN A 286 11.27 -32.85 -8.67
CA ASN A 286 10.70 -33.09 -10.00
C ASN A 286 10.90 -34.53 -10.47
N LEU A 287 12.09 -35.13 -10.26
CA LEU A 287 12.34 -36.53 -10.59
C LEU A 287 11.51 -37.52 -9.75
N ARG A 288 11.13 -37.16 -8.51
CA ARG A 288 10.20 -37.95 -7.70
C ARG A 288 8.76 -37.86 -8.16
N ARG A 289 8.31 -36.69 -8.65
CA ARG A 289 6.96 -36.52 -9.21
C ARG A 289 6.76 -37.33 -10.48
N THR A 290 7.76 -37.35 -11.37
CA THR A 290 7.66 -38.15 -12.62
C THR A 290 7.69 -39.65 -12.37
N ARG A 291 8.35 -40.14 -11.31
CA ARG A 291 8.30 -41.56 -10.94
C ARG A 291 6.95 -42.00 -10.39
N ARG A 292 6.25 -41.15 -9.62
CA ARG A 292 4.90 -41.48 -9.12
C ARG A 292 3.86 -41.59 -10.22
N HIS A 293 4.03 -40.87 -11.33
CA HIS A 293 3.15 -40.99 -12.49
C HIS A 293 3.43 -42.23 -13.35
N ALA A 294 4.59 -42.86 -13.22
CA ALA A 294 4.93 -44.07 -13.99
C ALA A 294 4.42 -45.37 -13.32
N ASP A 295 4.10 -45.33 -12.02
CA ASP A 295 3.62 -46.50 -11.27
C ASP A 295 2.08 -46.67 -11.31
N ASP A 296 1.33 -45.68 -11.84
CA ASP A 296 -0.15 -45.71 -11.92
C ASP A 296 -0.67 -46.27 -13.27
N ASP A 297 0.21 -46.62 -14.22
CA ASP A 297 -0.16 -47.09 -15.57
C ASP A 297 0.11 -48.60 -15.80
N THR A 298 0.38 -49.37 -14.73
CA THR A 298 0.50 -50.85 -14.81
C THR A 298 -0.26 -51.59 -13.71
N GLY A 299 -1.54 -51.25 -13.53
CA GLY A 299 -2.49 -51.98 -12.67
C GLY A 299 -3.85 -52.14 -13.35
#